data_AF-A0A955K541-F1
#
_entry.id   AF-A0A955K541-F1
#
_cell.length_a   1.000
_cell.length_b   1.000
_cell.length_c   1.000
_cell.angle_alpha   90.00
_cell.angle_beta   90.00
_cell.angle_gamma   90.00
#
_symmetry.space_group_name_H-M   'P 1'
#
loop_
_entity.id
_entity.type
_entity.pdbx_description
1 polymer ?
#
loop_
_entity_poly.entity_id
_entity_poly.type
_entity_poly.pdbx_seq_one_letter_code
_entity_poly.pdbx_strand_id
1 'polypeptide(L)'
;MKITSLKAQIKNPERVSVYVDGKFALGLSLNQIADLGIKNGQEISEAELKVLQKHSDMGKAYARTLDWLLRRPHSRRELYNRLYNLKYDDEEKDYIVARVERYLDDEAFARFWVECRRGSKAKSARVIRGELAQKGVAKEIIDKVLVEN
;
A
#
# COMPACT_ATOMS: atom_id res chain seq x y z
N MET A 1 17.11 -12.93 -23.73
CA MET A 1 15.78 -12.41 -24.15
C MET A 1 15.93 -10.92 -24.45
N LYS A 2 15.08 -10.30 -25.26
CA LYS A 2 15.22 -8.88 -25.62
C LYS A 2 13.96 -8.08 -25.35
N ILE A 3 14.11 -6.90 -24.76
CA ILE A 3 13.00 -5.94 -24.61
C ILE A 3 12.66 -5.40 -25.99
N THR A 4 11.47 -5.70 -26.49
CA THR A 4 11.02 -5.34 -27.84
C THR A 4 10.17 -4.09 -27.90
N SER A 5 9.47 -3.75 -26.81
CA SER A 5 8.60 -2.58 -26.77
C SER A 5 8.32 -2.12 -25.34
N LEU A 6 8.21 -0.81 -25.18
CA LEU A 6 7.73 -0.14 -23.97
C LEU A 6 6.53 0.72 -24.39
N LYS A 7 5.37 0.48 -23.78
CA LYS A 7 4.13 1.22 -24.09
C LYS A 7 3.47 1.72 -22.82
N ALA A 8 3.09 2.99 -22.77
CA ALA A 8 2.28 3.51 -21.67
C ALA A 8 0.92 2.78 -21.59
N GLN A 9 0.44 2.51 -20.38
CA GLN A 9 -0.85 1.86 -20.18
C GLN A 9 -2.00 2.84 -20.34
N ILE A 10 -3.10 2.38 -20.96
CA ILE A 10 -4.25 3.22 -21.32
C ILE A 10 -4.91 3.84 -20.07
N LYS A 11 -5.12 3.05 -19.01
CA LYS A 11 -5.80 3.52 -17.79
C LYS A 11 -4.89 4.28 -16.83
N ASN A 12 -3.59 4.11 -16.93
CA ASN A 12 -2.61 4.71 -16.03
C ASN A 12 -1.32 5.02 -16.80
N PRO A 13 -1.19 6.25 -17.35
CA PRO A 13 -0.03 6.65 -18.14
C PRO A 13 1.30 6.57 -17.38
N GLU A 14 1.26 6.66 -16.04
CA GLU A 14 2.42 6.52 -15.16
C GLU A 14 2.94 5.07 -15.08
N ARG A 15 2.23 4.11 -15.69
CA ARG A 15 2.68 2.72 -15.83
C ARG A 15 2.97 2.38 -17.28
N VAL A 16 4.09 1.72 -17.49
CA VAL A 16 4.60 1.27 -18.79
C VAL A 16 4.57 -0.25 -18.84
N SER A 17 3.90 -0.80 -19.86
CA SER A 17 3.95 -2.22 -20.21
C SER A 17 5.25 -2.54 -20.94
N VAL A 18 5.99 -3.51 -20.42
CA VAL A 18 7.24 -4.01 -20.95
C VAL A 18 6.99 -5.29 -21.72
N TYR A 19 7.40 -5.32 -22.98
CA TYR A 19 7.32 -6.48 -23.86
C TYR A 19 8.70 -7.09 -24.06
N VAL A 20 8.82 -8.40 -23.86
CA VAL A 20 10.03 -9.18 -24.06
C VAL A 20 9.75 -10.20 -25.16
N ASP A 21 10.60 -10.20 -26.19
CA ASP A 21 10.46 -11.06 -27.38
C ASP A 21 9.05 -11.00 -28.00
N GLY A 22 8.45 -9.80 -28.02
CA GLY A 22 7.12 -9.53 -28.57
C GLY A 22 5.94 -9.88 -27.64
N LYS A 23 6.18 -10.51 -26.48
CA LYS A 23 5.14 -10.89 -25.52
C LYS A 23 5.13 -9.93 -24.33
N PHE A 24 3.93 -9.63 -23.82
CA PHE A 24 3.81 -8.87 -22.59
C PHE A 24 4.46 -9.64 -21.44
N ALA A 25 5.41 -9.01 -20.75
CA ALA A 25 6.12 -9.63 -19.64
C ALA A 25 5.63 -9.04 -18.31
N LEU A 26 5.77 -7.72 -18.14
CA LEU A 26 5.41 -7.04 -16.89
C LEU A 26 5.03 -5.57 -17.13
N GLY A 27 4.58 -4.89 -16.07
CA GLY A 27 4.32 -3.45 -16.12
C GLY A 27 5.02 -2.74 -14.98
N LEU A 28 5.83 -1.73 -15.28
CA LEU A 28 6.60 -0.93 -14.31
C LEU A 28 6.06 0.50 -14.24
N SER A 29 6.30 1.20 -13.13
CA SER A 29 6.06 2.66 -13.10
C SER A 29 7.13 3.41 -13.89
N LEU A 30 6.85 4.65 -14.29
CA LEU A 30 7.83 5.52 -14.95
C LEU A 30 9.11 5.67 -14.11
N ASN A 31 8.98 5.84 -12.79
CA ASN A 31 10.12 5.90 -11.88
C ASN A 31 10.93 4.60 -11.90
N GLN A 32 10.28 3.43 -11.89
CA GLN A 32 10.99 2.15 -11.96
C GLN A 32 11.72 1.96 -13.28
N ILE A 33 11.14 2.41 -14.40
CA ILE A 33 11.83 2.37 -15.71
C ILE A 33 13.09 3.25 -15.67
N ALA A 34 13.00 4.44 -15.06
CA ALA A 34 14.12 5.36 -14.92
C ALA A 34 15.20 4.82 -13.96
N ASP A 35 14.81 4.38 -12.76
CA ASP A 35 15.70 3.88 -11.71
C ASP A 35 16.47 2.63 -12.16
N LEU A 36 15.79 1.73 -12.90
CA LEU A 36 16.38 0.49 -13.40
C LEU A 36 17.00 0.65 -14.80
N GLY A 37 16.95 1.85 -15.38
CA GLY A 37 17.57 2.18 -16.66
C GLY A 37 17.05 1.36 -17.85
N ILE A 38 15.79 0.94 -17.81
CA ILE A 38 15.22 0.00 -18.79
C ILE A 38 15.01 0.68 -20.14
N LYS A 39 15.58 0.11 -21.21
CA LYS A 39 15.50 0.66 -22.56
C LYS A 39 14.96 -0.34 -23.56
N ASN A 40 14.33 0.16 -24.62
CA ASN A 40 13.93 -0.67 -25.75
C ASN A 40 15.19 -1.21 -26.45
N GLY A 41 15.19 -2.49 -26.80
CA GLY A 41 16.31 -3.19 -27.40
C GLY A 41 17.35 -3.74 -26.42
N GLN A 42 17.16 -3.55 -25.11
CA GLN A 42 18.04 -4.11 -24.09
C GLN A 42 17.91 -5.64 -24.02
N GLU A 43 19.05 -6.32 -23.91
CA GLU A 43 19.08 -7.76 -23.61
C GLU A 43 18.90 -7.98 -22.11
N ILE A 44 18.10 -9.00 -21.78
CA ILE A 44 17.77 -9.36 -20.42
C ILE A 44 17.81 -10.88 -20.26
N SER A 45 18.37 -11.33 -19.15
CA SER A 45 18.36 -12.71 -18.70
C SER A 45 17.06 -13.07 -17.98
N GLU A 46 16.76 -14.36 -17.86
CA GLU A 46 15.59 -14.80 -17.08
C GLU A 46 15.69 -14.42 -15.60
N ALA A 47 16.91 -14.38 -15.05
CA ALA A 47 17.14 -13.97 -13.67
C ALA A 47 16.79 -12.49 -13.46
N GLU A 48 17.26 -11.62 -14.35
CA GLU A 48 16.92 -10.19 -14.31
C GLU A 48 15.41 -9.97 -14.55
N LEU A 49 14.79 -10.74 -15.44
CA LEU A 49 13.35 -10.65 -15.68
C LEU A 49 12.54 -10.97 -14.40
N LYS A 50 12.96 -11.98 -13.63
CA LYS A 50 12.33 -12.32 -12.34
C LYS A 50 12.50 -11.19 -11.32
N VAL A 51 13.68 -10.56 -11.27
CA VAL A 51 13.93 -9.40 -10.40
C VAL A 51 13.01 -8.24 -10.78
N LEU A 52 12.90 -7.92 -12.07
CA LEU A 52 11.99 -6.88 -12.57
C LEU A 52 10.52 -7.20 -12.24
N GLN A 53 10.12 -8.46 -12.39
CA GLN A 53 8.78 -8.91 -12.05
C GLN A 53 8.47 -8.64 -10.57
N LYS A 54 9.40 -9.00 -9.68
CA LYS A 54 9.28 -8.75 -8.23
C LYS A 54 9.13 -7.26 -7.92
N HIS A 55 9.95 -6.40 -8.54
CA HIS A 55 9.81 -4.95 -8.39
C HIS A 55 8.46 -4.43 -8.91
N SER A 56 7.97 -4.94 -10.05
CA SER A 56 6.65 -4.61 -10.59
C SER A 56 5.55 -4.94 -9.58
N ASP A 57 5.64 -6.12 -8.95
CA ASP A 57 4.61 -6.62 -8.05
C ASP A 57 4.63 -5.88 -6.71
N MET A 58 5.81 -5.59 -6.15
CA MET A 58 5.99 -4.65 -5.02
C MET A 58 5.37 -3.28 -5.32
N GLY A 59 5.60 -2.74 -6.51
CA GLY A 59 5.03 -1.46 -6.93
C GLY A 59 3.50 -1.47 -7.02
N LYS A 60 2.90 -2.59 -7.49
CA LYS A 60 1.44 -2.77 -7.48
C LYS A 60 0.90 -2.89 -6.06
N ALA A 61 1.57 -3.67 -5.21
CA ALA A 61 1.17 -3.88 -3.82
C ALA A 61 1.20 -2.55 -3.04
N TYR A 62 2.26 -1.75 -3.21
CA TYR A 62 2.34 -0.39 -2.68
C TYR A 62 1.18 0.50 -3.15
N ALA A 63 0.94 0.58 -4.45
CA ALA A 63 -0.13 1.42 -5.00
C ALA A 63 -1.52 1.02 -4.48
N ARG A 64 -1.81 -0.28 -4.35
CA ARG A 64 -3.06 -0.79 -3.78
C ARG A 64 -3.20 -0.46 -2.30
N THR A 65 -2.11 -0.53 -1.55
CA THR A 65 -2.11 -0.18 -0.13
C THR A 65 -2.31 1.33 0.05
N LEU A 66 -1.66 2.14 -0.78
CA LEU A 66 -1.84 3.59 -0.75
C LEU A 66 -3.28 4.01 -1.09
N ASP A 67 -3.88 3.44 -2.15
CA ASP A 67 -5.29 3.68 -2.49
C ASP A 67 -6.22 3.33 -1.33
N TRP A 68 -5.95 2.23 -0.62
CA TRP A 68 -6.70 1.86 0.56
C TRP A 68 -6.53 2.87 1.70
N LEU A 69 -5.30 3.31 1.98
CA LEU A 69 -5.00 4.30 3.01
C LEU A 69 -5.62 5.68 2.75
N LEU A 70 -5.76 6.07 1.48
CA LEU A 70 -6.30 7.38 1.11
C LEU A 70 -7.83 7.48 1.22
N ARG A 71 -8.55 6.35 1.38
CA ARG A 71 -10.02 6.35 1.47
C ARG A 71 -10.54 6.87 2.81
N ARG A 72 -9.79 6.65 3.88
CA ARG A 72 -10.07 7.14 5.24
C ARG A 72 -8.83 6.96 6.12
N PRO A 73 -8.76 7.60 7.30
CA PRO A 73 -7.74 7.27 8.29
C PRO A 73 -7.79 5.79 8.66
N HIS A 74 -6.63 5.16 8.78
CA HIS A 74 -6.44 3.75 9.13
C HIS A 74 -5.40 3.63 10.24
N SER A 75 -5.59 2.68 11.16
CA SER A 75 -4.59 2.44 12.20
C SER A 75 -3.41 1.62 11.68
N ARG A 76 -2.28 1.72 12.37
CA ARG A 76 -1.10 0.87 12.10
C ARG A 76 -1.46 -0.62 12.12
N ARG A 77 -2.25 -1.07 13.10
CA ARG A 77 -2.69 -2.47 13.17
C ARG A 77 -3.54 -2.89 11.96
N GLU A 78 -4.39 -2.01 11.44
CA GLU A 78 -5.17 -2.32 10.24
C GLU A 78 -4.26 -2.57 9.03
N LEU A 79 -3.19 -1.78 8.89
CA LEU A 79 -2.19 -1.98 7.85
C LEU A 79 -1.49 -3.34 7.99
N TYR A 80 -0.92 -3.64 9.16
CA TYR A 80 -0.19 -4.90 9.36
C TYR A 80 -1.09 -6.13 9.13
N ASN A 81 -2.31 -6.12 9.67
CA ASN A 81 -3.27 -7.19 9.46
C ASN A 81 -3.63 -7.35 7.98
N ARG A 82 -3.78 -6.23 7.25
CA ARG A 82 -4.08 -6.25 5.81
C ARG A 82 -2.93 -6.88 5.02
N LEU A 83 -1.69 -6.45 5.27
CA LEU A 83 -0.53 -6.99 4.56
C LEU A 83 -0.32 -8.47 4.85
N TYR A 84 -0.55 -8.90 6.10
CA TYR A 84 -0.53 -10.31 6.48
C TYR A 84 -1.61 -11.12 5.73
N ASN A 85 -2.84 -10.63 5.69
CA ASN A 85 -3.96 -11.31 5.02
C ASN A 85 -3.80 -11.41 3.49
N LEU A 86 -3.10 -10.45 2.89
CA LEU A 86 -2.78 -10.46 1.45
C LEU A 86 -1.65 -11.45 1.10
N LYS A 87 -1.04 -12.10 2.10
CA LYS A 87 0.02 -13.09 1.94
C LYS A 87 1.25 -12.57 1.18
N TYR A 88 1.56 -11.29 1.36
CA TYR A 88 2.83 -10.75 0.86
C TYR A 88 4.01 -11.39 1.59
N ASP A 89 5.15 -11.47 0.91
CA ASP A 89 6.40 -11.87 1.55
C ASP A 89 6.90 -10.79 2.52
N ASP A 90 7.87 -11.13 3.38
CA ASP A 90 8.33 -10.20 4.41
C ASP A 90 9.07 -8.98 3.81
N GLU A 91 9.77 -9.17 2.70
CA GLU A 91 10.45 -8.09 1.99
C GLU A 91 9.45 -7.10 1.37
N GLU A 92 8.35 -7.59 0.79
CA GLU A 92 7.23 -6.81 0.29
C GLU A 92 6.56 -6.04 1.42
N LYS A 93 6.33 -6.67 2.58
CA LYS A 93 5.74 -6.00 3.76
C LYS A 93 6.61 -4.85 4.21
N ASP A 94 7.90 -5.09 4.41
CA ASP A 94 8.84 -4.07 4.89
C ASP A 94 8.95 -2.92 3.87
N TYR A 95 9.04 -3.25 2.58
CA TYR A 95 9.05 -2.29 1.49
C TYR A 95 7.81 -1.38 1.49
N ILE A 96 6.63 -1.96 1.72
CA ILE A 96 5.36 -1.23 1.75
C ILE A 96 5.28 -0.37 3.01
N VAL A 97 5.49 -0.96 4.19
CA VAL A 97 5.38 -0.28 5.49
C VAL A 97 6.29 0.95 5.52
N ALA A 98 7.56 0.80 5.15
CA ALA A 98 8.53 1.90 5.17
C ALA A 98 8.09 3.12 4.33
N ARG A 99 7.33 2.90 3.25
CA ARG A 99 6.83 3.99 2.39
C ARG A 99 5.49 4.55 2.82
N VAL A 100 4.63 3.71 3.40
CA VAL A 100 3.26 4.14 3.74
C VAL A 100 3.11 4.63 5.17
N GLU A 101 4.09 4.37 6.04
CA GLU A 101 4.02 4.73 7.47
C GLU A 101 3.82 6.22 7.70
N ARG A 102 4.38 7.07 6.84
CA ARG A 102 4.17 8.54 6.88
C ARG A 102 2.73 9.00 6.66
N TYR A 103 1.86 8.12 6.16
CA TYR A 103 0.43 8.40 5.95
C TYR A 103 -0.45 7.83 7.08
N LEU A 104 0.16 7.18 8.08
CA LEU A 104 -0.56 6.60 9.22
C LEU A 104 -0.59 7.57 10.39
N ASP A 105 -1.79 7.81 10.89
CA ASP A 105 -2.03 8.61 12.08
C ASP A 105 -3.09 7.91 12.93
N ASP A 106 -2.65 7.31 14.03
CA ASP A 106 -3.53 6.60 14.97
C ASP A 106 -4.45 7.56 15.73
N GLU A 107 -4.07 8.84 15.91
CA GLU A 107 -4.93 9.86 16.51
C GLU A 107 -6.04 10.29 15.54
N ALA A 108 -5.69 10.55 14.27
CA ALA A 108 -6.69 10.82 13.24
C ALA A 108 -7.64 9.64 13.05
N PHE A 109 -7.13 8.40 13.07
CA PHE A 109 -7.95 7.19 13.06
C PHE A 109 -8.88 7.11 14.27
N ALA A 110 -8.38 7.38 15.47
CA ALA A 110 -9.19 7.32 16.69
C ALA A 110 -10.34 8.33 16.63
N ARG A 111 -10.08 9.58 16.25
CA ARG A 111 -11.11 10.63 16.10
C ARG A 111 -12.20 10.21 15.09
N PHE A 112 -11.78 9.81 13.90
CA PHE A 112 -12.67 9.30 12.86
C PHE A 112 -13.54 8.13 13.38
N TRP A 113 -12.93 7.20 14.13
CA TRP A 113 -13.64 6.04 14.66
C TRP A 113 -14.68 6.41 15.72
N VAL A 114 -14.36 7.35 16.62
CA VAL A 114 -15.28 7.86 17.64
C VAL A 114 -16.48 8.53 16.97
N GLU A 115 -16.26 9.43 16.01
CA GLU A 115 -17.31 10.10 15.25
C GLU A 115 -18.26 9.09 14.58
N CYS A 116 -17.69 8.08 13.89
CA CYS A 116 -18.46 7.02 13.24
C CYS A 116 -19.34 6.21 14.21
N ARG A 117 -18.92 6.07 15.48
CA ARG A 117 -19.61 5.26 16.50
C ARG A 117 -20.62 6.04 17.33
N ARG A 118 -20.61 7.36 17.23
CA ARG A 118 -21.55 8.27 17.89
C ARG A 118 -22.75 8.67 17.01
N GLY A 119 -22.83 8.16 15.78
CA GLY A 119 -24.00 8.30 14.91
C GLY A 119 -25.26 7.58 15.43
N SER A 120 -26.18 7.23 14.53
CA SER A 120 -27.60 6.87 14.83
C SER A 120 -27.86 5.78 15.88
N LYS A 121 -26.85 5.00 16.29
CA LYS A 121 -26.87 4.16 17.49
C LYS A 121 -25.56 4.33 18.26
N ALA A 122 -25.52 5.34 19.12
CA ALA A 122 -24.31 5.68 19.88
C ALA A 122 -23.86 4.48 20.74
N LYS A 123 -22.64 4.00 20.49
CA LYS A 123 -22.01 3.01 21.37
C LYS A 123 -21.47 3.72 22.61
N SER A 124 -21.44 3.01 23.75
CA SER A 124 -20.85 3.56 24.97
C SER A 124 -19.34 3.77 24.83
N ALA A 125 -18.79 4.75 25.55
CA ALA A 125 -17.35 5.04 25.56
C ALA A 125 -16.50 3.80 25.92
N ARG A 126 -17.01 2.92 26.79
CA ARG A 126 -16.37 1.65 27.15
C ARG A 126 -16.21 0.72 25.93
N VAL A 127 -17.24 0.62 25.10
CA VAL A 127 -17.20 -0.23 23.89
C VAL A 127 -16.24 0.35 22.87
N ILE A 128 -16.30 1.67 22.66
CA ILE A 128 -15.41 2.38 21.72
C ILE A 128 -13.93 2.22 22.13
N ARG A 129 -13.62 2.37 23.43
CA ARG A 129 -12.27 2.12 23.98
C ARG A 129 -11.78 0.71 23.66
N GLY A 130 -12.64 -0.30 23.84
CA GLY A 130 -12.33 -1.69 23.52
C GLY A 130 -12.03 -1.91 22.03
N GLU A 131 -12.84 -1.31 21.14
CA GLU A 131 -12.61 -1.37 19.69
C GLU A 131 -11.28 -0.73 19.29
N LEU A 132 -10.97 0.48 19.80
CA LEU A 132 -9.72 1.18 19.50
C LEU A 132 -8.49 0.40 20.00
N ALA A 133 -8.57 -0.18 21.20
CA ALA A 133 -7.51 -1.04 21.73
C ALA A 133 -7.28 -2.28 20.85
N GLN A 134 -8.35 -2.93 20.39
CA GLN A 134 -8.27 -4.04 19.42
C GLN A 134 -7.71 -3.61 18.06
N LYS A 135 -7.81 -2.33 17.72
CA LYS A 135 -7.19 -1.71 16.54
C LYS A 135 -5.77 -1.20 16.80
N GLY A 136 -5.21 -1.48 17.98
CA GLY A 136 -3.81 -1.20 18.31
C GLY A 136 -3.50 0.26 18.60
N VAL A 137 -4.52 1.08 18.85
CA VAL A 137 -4.33 2.49 19.22
C VAL A 137 -3.82 2.55 20.66
N ALA A 138 -2.82 3.38 20.91
CA ALA A 138 -2.23 3.58 22.24
C ALA A 138 -3.27 4.13 23.22
N LYS A 139 -3.17 3.73 24.50
CA LYS A 139 -4.15 4.09 25.53
C LYS A 139 -4.24 5.60 25.70
N GLU A 140 -3.10 6.29 25.63
CA GLU A 140 -2.96 7.73 25.75
C GLU A 140 -3.78 8.47 24.68
N ILE A 141 -3.72 7.99 23.44
CA ILE A 141 -4.50 8.53 22.31
C ILE A 141 -5.99 8.28 22.53
N ILE A 142 -6.36 7.09 22.97
CA ILE A 142 -7.77 6.74 23.23
C ILE A 142 -8.36 7.64 24.30
N ASP A 143 -7.65 7.81 25.42
CA ASP A 143 -8.12 8.62 26.54
C ASP A 143 -8.21 10.09 26.13
N LYS A 144 -7.25 10.62 25.36
CA LYS A 144 -7.31 11.98 24.79
C LYS A 144 -8.56 12.18 23.93
N VAL A 145 -8.78 11.32 22.94
CA VAL A 145 -9.87 11.48 21.97
C VAL A 145 -11.26 11.30 22.60
N LEU A 146 -11.38 10.45 23.63
CA LEU A 146 -12.63 10.25 24.37
C LEU A 146 -12.96 11.39 25.35
N VAL A 147 -11.98 12.22 25.73
CA VAL A 147 -12.20 13.42 26.56
C VAL A 147 -12.53 14.63 25.69
N GLU A 148 -11.88 14.76 24.52
CA GLU A 148 -12.09 15.87 23.57
C GLU A 148 -13.45 15.83 22.88
N ASN A 149 -14.05 14.64 22.76
CA ASN A 149 -15.37 14.44 22.15
C ASN A 149 -16.38 14.05 23.20
#